data_AF-A0A7K0A3B6-F1
#
_entry.id   AF-A0A7K0A3B6-F1
#
_cell.length_a   1.000
_cell.length_b   1.000
_cell.length_c   1.000
_cell.angle_alpha   90.00
_cell.angle_beta   90.00
_cell.angle_gamma   90.00
#
_symmetry.space_group_name_H-M   'P 1'
#
loop_
_entity.id
_entity.type
_entity.pdbx_description
1 polymer ?
#
loop_
_entity_poly.entity_id
_entity_poly.type
_entity_poly.pdbx_seq_one_letter_code
_entity_poly.pdbx_strand_id
1 'polypeptide(L)'
;MALGYPDPAYPAYAHDPRPASVEELLPIARHRTTKRYGFPALSGGPKMASDTSRIAEGERLLIVTHITQDELVLEAMKVALKEVGAAQVDHINVSDLTGDEPTEYSAADGWREIPDRLVPMVEKGVTFTAIAHSLRDFLRDRPDAYDSYYVGQEGGAVHWHRAAGGTMRGQWLFTTYQSLASRGYSLPDELWRLIDLKVLERFTVADAVHITDPQGTDISWEVTPEQAALWPKGAYIPGHILGSTIQGIRFGHTVDDFIKQARILFPTLEGVVAGTANHTGYFPHIKVSIEGGLIQSIEGGGRYGELWNDVLERFSHAEYPGFPQRGWGFFNDASIGTNPKAYRHSDGLWSYGEPTTNLPERLRAGVLHFGFGAEHWDETFLTYARENHFPTMHFPHVHIYFPTYGIRNRDTGEWEKLIDKGWLTVLDDPEVRRLAGIFGDPDEVLSYDWVPNIPGVNSPGEYQRDFGDDPVKVISREVTGDIWRAAR
;
A
#
# COMPACT_ATOMS: atom_id res chain seq x y z
N MET A 1 22.04 -15.14 -19.10
CA MET A 1 22.43 -13.72 -18.98
C MET A 1 21.49 -13.10 -17.98
N ALA A 2 21.99 -12.43 -16.95
CA ALA A 2 21.12 -11.67 -16.05
C ALA A 2 20.47 -10.53 -16.85
N LEU A 3 19.15 -10.43 -16.86
CA LEU A 3 18.37 -9.45 -17.63
C LEU A 3 18.50 -8.00 -17.09
N GLY A 4 19.44 -7.78 -16.17
CA GLY A 4 19.72 -6.50 -15.51
C GLY A 4 18.66 -6.10 -14.48
N TYR A 5 17.93 -7.07 -13.93
CA TYR A 5 17.02 -6.87 -12.79
C TYR A 5 17.73 -7.21 -11.48
N PRO A 6 17.29 -6.65 -10.34
CA PRO A 6 17.84 -6.99 -9.02
C PRO A 6 17.72 -8.48 -8.72
N ASP A 7 18.79 -9.06 -8.18
CA ASP A 7 18.80 -10.47 -7.77
C ASP A 7 17.78 -10.72 -6.65
N PRO A 8 17.10 -11.89 -6.64
CA PRO A 8 16.21 -12.26 -5.56
C PRO A 8 16.89 -12.14 -4.18
N ALA A 9 16.17 -11.60 -3.20
CA ALA A 9 16.63 -11.47 -1.82
C ALA A 9 15.48 -11.59 -0.82
N TYR A 10 15.79 -12.03 0.40
CA TYR A 10 14.84 -12.07 1.51
C TYR A 10 15.52 -11.63 2.81
N PRO A 11 14.81 -10.94 3.72
CA PRO A 11 15.46 -10.37 4.89
C PRO A 11 15.98 -11.46 5.82
N ALA A 12 17.26 -11.39 6.19
CA ALA A 12 17.89 -12.40 7.04
C ALA A 12 17.20 -12.55 8.40
N TYR A 13 16.69 -11.45 8.97
CA TYR A 13 15.98 -11.44 10.25
C TYR A 13 14.67 -12.23 10.24
N ALA A 14 14.11 -12.53 9.05
CA ALA A 14 12.93 -13.39 8.96
C ALA A 14 13.24 -14.85 9.36
N HIS A 15 14.52 -15.22 9.42
CA HIS A 15 15.00 -16.56 9.79
C HIS A 15 15.70 -16.59 11.16
N ASP A 16 15.76 -15.47 11.87
CA ASP A 16 16.36 -15.44 13.19
C ASP A 16 15.54 -16.27 14.20
N PRO A 17 16.18 -16.87 15.21
CA PRO A 17 15.46 -17.54 16.29
C PRO A 17 14.44 -16.60 16.93
N ARG A 18 13.22 -17.12 17.12
CA ARG A 18 12.15 -16.35 17.75
C ARG A 18 12.50 -16.09 19.21
N PRO A 19 12.27 -14.87 19.71
CA PRO A 19 12.49 -14.54 21.11
C PRO A 19 11.53 -15.34 21.99
N ALA A 20 11.99 -15.68 23.19
CA ALA A 20 11.24 -16.51 24.13
C ALA A 20 10.55 -15.70 25.24
N SER A 21 10.79 -14.39 25.29
CA SER A 21 10.32 -13.54 26.38
C SER A 21 10.02 -12.11 25.91
N VAL A 22 9.22 -11.40 26.70
CA VAL A 22 8.95 -9.97 26.51
C VAL A 22 10.24 -9.16 26.63
N GLU A 23 11.10 -9.51 27.58
CA GLU A 23 12.37 -8.82 27.87
C GLU A 23 13.31 -8.79 26.65
N GLU A 24 13.37 -9.87 25.88
CA GLU A 24 14.13 -9.96 24.63
C GLU A 24 13.59 -9.03 23.54
N LEU A 25 12.28 -8.75 23.57
CA LEU A 25 11.60 -7.87 22.60
C LEU A 25 11.64 -6.40 22.99
N LEU A 26 11.80 -6.07 24.28
CA LEU A 26 11.75 -4.68 24.75
C LEU A 26 12.71 -3.73 24.04
N PRO A 27 13.97 -4.07 23.70
CA PRO A 27 14.84 -3.16 22.95
C PRO A 27 14.24 -2.73 21.61
N ILE A 28 13.65 -3.68 20.88
CA ILE A 28 13.03 -3.42 19.57
C ILE A 28 11.73 -2.63 19.77
N ALA A 29 10.87 -3.05 20.71
CA ALA A 29 9.61 -2.38 21.01
C ALA A 29 9.82 -0.92 21.45
N ARG A 30 10.80 -0.65 22.32
CA ARG A 30 11.20 0.71 22.71
C ARG A 30 11.67 1.55 21.53
N HIS A 31 12.40 0.95 20.58
CA HIS A 31 12.77 1.68 19.37
C HIS A 31 11.52 2.03 18.52
N ARG A 32 10.53 1.14 18.42
CA ARG A 32 9.28 1.40 17.67
C ARG A 32 8.50 2.59 18.19
N THR A 33 8.45 2.80 19.51
CA THR A 33 7.73 3.95 20.08
C THR A 33 8.40 5.29 19.77
N THR A 34 9.63 5.29 19.25
CA THR A 34 10.33 6.52 18.83
C THR A 34 10.04 6.95 17.39
N LYS A 35 9.44 6.08 16.57
CA LYS A 35 9.19 6.32 15.15
C LYS A 35 8.13 7.40 14.95
N ARG A 36 8.43 8.35 14.04
CA ARG A 36 7.58 9.52 13.71
C ARG A 36 7.27 9.66 12.23
N TYR A 37 7.82 8.78 11.39
CA TYR A 37 7.62 8.85 9.95
C TYR A 37 7.09 7.55 9.35
N GLY A 38 6.32 7.69 8.27
CA GLY A 38 5.69 6.58 7.56
C GLY A 38 4.54 5.93 8.33
N PHE A 39 4.03 4.83 7.79
CA PHE A 39 3.02 4.00 8.45
C PHE A 39 3.41 3.41 9.82
N PRO A 40 4.70 3.10 10.10
CA PRO A 40 5.13 2.60 11.41
C PRO A 40 5.11 3.66 12.51
N ALA A 41 4.87 4.94 12.18
CA ALA A 41 4.74 5.98 13.17
C ALA A 41 3.51 5.71 14.06
N LEU A 42 3.76 5.31 15.29
CA LEU A 42 2.75 5.28 16.36
C LEU A 42 2.36 6.69 16.82
N SER A 43 2.98 7.70 16.24
CA SER A 43 2.91 9.08 16.67
C SER A 43 2.36 9.99 15.57
N GLY A 44 1.10 9.76 15.20
CA GLY A 44 0.42 10.57 14.18
C GLY A 44 0.70 10.06 12.77
N GLY A 45 -0.31 9.42 12.17
CA GLY A 45 -0.21 8.91 10.80
C GLY A 45 0.08 9.98 9.72
N PRO A 46 0.17 9.56 8.44
CA PRO A 46 0.71 10.35 7.32
C PRO A 46 0.03 11.71 7.01
N LYS A 47 -1.16 11.98 7.57
CA LYS A 47 -1.89 13.27 7.44
C LYS A 47 -2.18 13.96 8.79
N MET A 48 -1.69 13.41 9.90
CA MET A 48 -1.88 13.95 11.26
C MET A 48 -0.68 14.81 11.67
N ALA A 49 -0.33 15.78 10.82
CA ALA A 49 0.70 16.78 11.11
C ALA A 49 0.17 17.83 12.11
N SER A 50 -0.18 17.39 13.31
CA SER A 50 -0.33 18.25 14.48
C SER A 50 0.32 17.55 15.66
N ASP A 51 0.94 18.36 16.53
CA ASP A 51 1.66 18.20 17.82
C ASP A 51 1.42 16.97 18.74
N THR A 52 1.01 15.84 18.19
CA THR A 52 0.63 14.57 18.83
C THR A 52 1.72 13.50 18.69
N SER A 53 2.92 13.92 18.26
CA SER A 53 4.07 13.07 17.93
C SER A 53 4.68 12.31 19.12
N ARG A 54 4.11 12.48 20.33
CA ARG A 54 4.46 11.69 21.51
C ARG A 54 3.19 11.23 22.19
N ILE A 55 3.27 10.07 22.80
CA ILE A 55 2.25 9.60 23.73
C ILE A 55 2.25 10.58 24.90
N ALA A 56 1.08 11.14 25.20
CA ALA A 56 0.95 12.10 26.29
C ALA A 56 1.10 11.36 27.62
N GLU A 57 1.68 12.04 28.61
CA GLU A 57 1.73 11.51 29.96
C GLU A 57 0.30 11.30 30.48
N GLY A 58 -0.01 10.09 30.93
CA GLY A 58 -1.34 9.72 31.41
C GLY A 58 -2.31 9.22 30.33
N GLU A 59 -1.89 9.12 29.07
CA GLU A 59 -2.79 8.76 27.97
C GLU A 59 -3.30 7.31 28.07
N ARG A 60 -4.57 7.11 27.72
CA ARG A 60 -5.24 5.81 27.69
C ARG A 60 -5.45 5.36 26.25
N LEU A 61 -4.79 4.28 25.89
CA LEU A 61 -4.68 3.79 24.53
C LEU A 61 -5.50 2.51 24.34
N LEU A 62 -6.17 2.40 23.20
CA LEU A 62 -6.75 1.16 22.70
C LEU A 62 -5.99 0.66 21.47
N ILE A 63 -5.59 -0.61 21.48
CA ILE A 63 -5.03 -1.29 20.31
C ILE A 63 -6.09 -2.24 19.75
N VAL A 64 -6.48 -2.05 18.49
CA VAL A 64 -7.39 -2.94 17.78
C VAL A 64 -6.59 -3.91 16.93
N THR A 65 -6.75 -5.21 17.18
CA THR A 65 -5.96 -6.28 16.55
C THR A 65 -6.83 -7.29 15.82
N HIS A 66 -6.19 -8.13 15.01
CA HIS A 66 -6.79 -9.30 14.41
C HIS A 66 -6.36 -10.57 15.16
N ILE A 67 -6.98 -11.70 14.83
CA ILE A 67 -6.76 -13.02 15.46
C ILE A 67 -5.33 -13.57 15.33
N THR A 68 -4.48 -12.91 14.54
CA THR A 68 -3.07 -13.29 14.32
C THR A 68 -2.09 -12.43 15.11
N GLN A 69 -2.57 -11.65 16.07
CA GLN A 69 -1.71 -10.92 16.98
C GLN A 69 -0.84 -11.87 17.80
N ASP A 70 0.48 -11.71 17.68
CA ASP A 70 1.45 -12.34 18.54
C ASP A 70 1.41 -11.70 19.94
N GLU A 71 1.13 -12.52 20.96
CA GLU A 71 0.97 -12.09 22.35
C GLU A 71 2.26 -11.54 22.95
N LEU A 72 3.43 -12.13 22.65
CA LEU A 72 4.71 -11.62 23.15
C LEU A 72 5.01 -10.24 22.55
N VAL A 73 4.73 -10.06 21.26
CA VAL A 73 4.86 -8.77 20.58
C VAL A 73 3.90 -7.74 21.18
N LEU A 74 2.62 -8.11 21.39
CA LEU A 74 1.63 -7.21 21.97
C LEU A 74 2.04 -6.75 23.36
N GLU A 75 2.44 -7.68 24.23
CA GLU A 75 2.86 -7.35 25.60
C GLU A 75 4.13 -6.51 25.63
N ALA A 76 5.13 -6.81 24.79
CA ALA A 76 6.33 -5.98 24.68
C ALA A 76 6.02 -4.55 24.22
N MET A 77 5.13 -4.39 23.25
CA MET A 77 4.67 -3.07 22.81
C MET A 77 3.88 -2.35 23.91
N LYS A 78 2.99 -3.03 24.63
CA LYS A 78 2.25 -2.45 25.77
C LYS A 78 3.18 -1.93 26.87
N VAL A 79 4.24 -2.69 27.19
CA VAL A 79 5.27 -2.23 28.15
C VAL A 79 5.99 -1.00 27.62
N ALA A 80 6.47 -1.04 26.36
CA ALA A 80 7.19 0.09 25.76
C ALA A 80 6.33 1.37 25.66
N LEU A 81 5.03 1.25 25.37
CA LEU A 81 4.07 2.36 25.32
C LEU A 81 3.84 2.99 26.70
N LYS A 82 3.78 2.17 27.76
CA LYS A 82 3.69 2.65 29.14
C LYS A 82 4.95 3.38 29.59
N GLU A 83 6.14 2.86 29.21
CA GLU A 83 7.42 3.50 29.52
C GLU A 83 7.57 4.92 28.93
N VAL A 84 6.89 5.20 27.81
CA VAL A 84 6.93 6.51 27.15
C VAL A 84 5.75 7.44 27.51
N GLY A 85 4.87 7.03 28.43
CA GLY A 85 3.89 7.94 29.05
C GLY A 85 2.46 7.42 29.18
N ALA A 86 2.08 6.33 28.50
CA ALA A 86 0.71 5.83 28.58
C ALA A 86 0.37 5.32 29.99
N ALA A 87 -0.73 5.77 30.57
CA ALA A 87 -1.25 5.22 31.83
C ALA A 87 -1.93 3.87 31.61
N GLN A 88 -2.57 3.69 30.46
CA GLN A 88 -3.35 2.51 30.11
C GLN A 88 -3.12 2.15 28.66
N VAL A 89 -2.97 0.85 28.39
CA VAL A 89 -2.85 0.31 27.04
C VAL A 89 -3.65 -0.99 27.02
N ASP A 90 -4.86 -0.89 26.49
CA ASP A 90 -5.77 -2.02 26.34
C ASP A 90 -5.77 -2.52 24.91
N HIS A 91 -6.32 -3.71 24.72
CA HIS A 91 -6.41 -4.36 23.43
C HIS A 91 -7.80 -4.96 23.25
N ILE A 92 -8.30 -4.95 22.01
CA ILE A 92 -9.50 -5.67 21.60
C ILE A 92 -9.28 -6.33 20.24
N ASN A 93 -9.76 -7.56 20.09
CA ASN A 93 -9.78 -8.22 18.79
C ASN A 93 -10.97 -7.73 17.96
N VAL A 94 -10.79 -7.63 16.64
CA VAL A 94 -11.88 -7.34 15.70
C VAL A 94 -13.06 -8.30 15.86
N SER A 95 -12.84 -9.59 16.11
CA SER A 95 -13.93 -10.56 16.32
C SER A 95 -14.77 -10.21 17.56
N ASP A 96 -14.13 -9.77 18.64
CA ASP A 96 -14.83 -9.33 19.86
C ASP A 96 -15.57 -8.01 19.65
N LEU A 97 -15.03 -7.16 18.78
CA LEU A 97 -15.62 -5.87 18.42
C LEU A 97 -16.87 -6.03 17.55
N THR A 98 -16.86 -6.96 16.59
CA THR A 98 -18.00 -7.16 15.67
C THR A 98 -18.97 -8.24 16.13
N GLY A 99 -18.52 -9.17 16.98
CA GLY A 99 -19.27 -10.38 17.34
C GLY A 99 -19.26 -11.45 16.25
N ASP A 100 -18.43 -11.28 15.21
CA ASP A 100 -18.28 -12.25 14.13
C ASP A 100 -17.26 -13.33 14.52
N GLU A 101 -17.39 -14.51 13.88
CA GLU A 101 -16.41 -15.57 14.04
C GLU A 101 -15.03 -15.17 13.49
N PRO A 102 -13.93 -15.49 14.21
CA PRO A 102 -12.57 -15.42 13.70
C PRO A 102 -12.43 -15.97 12.29
N THR A 103 -11.87 -15.17 11.38
CA THR A 103 -11.62 -15.57 9.99
C THR A 103 -10.14 -15.45 9.66
N GLU A 104 -9.60 -16.51 9.04
CA GLU A 104 -8.26 -16.51 8.47
C GLU A 104 -8.31 -16.34 6.96
N TYR A 105 -7.29 -15.67 6.44
CA TYR A 105 -7.13 -15.33 5.03
C TYR A 105 -5.80 -15.84 4.51
N SER A 106 -5.79 -16.24 3.24
CA SER A 106 -4.61 -16.69 2.53
C SER A 106 -4.32 -15.80 1.32
N ALA A 107 -3.05 -15.52 1.06
CA ALA A 107 -2.61 -14.86 -0.17
C ALA A 107 -2.80 -15.73 -1.42
N ALA A 108 -3.17 -17.00 -1.28
CA ALA A 108 -3.64 -17.80 -2.42
C ALA A 108 -5.01 -17.32 -2.94
N ASP A 109 -5.74 -16.57 -2.11
CA ASP A 109 -7.07 -16.06 -2.41
C ASP A 109 -7.03 -14.60 -2.88
N GLY A 110 -6.08 -14.25 -3.75
CA GLY A 110 -5.98 -12.91 -4.34
C GLY A 110 -7.26 -12.47 -5.08
N TRP A 111 -8.13 -13.40 -5.44
CA TRP A 111 -9.43 -13.10 -6.04
C TRP A 111 -10.42 -12.39 -5.09
N ARG A 112 -10.18 -12.42 -3.77
CA ARG A 112 -11.11 -11.89 -2.74
C ARG A 112 -11.20 -10.37 -2.69
N GLU A 113 -10.20 -9.65 -3.20
CA GLU A 113 -10.23 -8.19 -3.20
C GLU A 113 -11.51 -7.61 -3.83
N ILE A 114 -12.04 -8.28 -4.88
CA ILE A 114 -13.31 -7.88 -5.51
C ILE A 114 -14.50 -8.03 -4.54
N PRO A 115 -14.88 -9.24 -4.08
CA PRO A 115 -16.07 -9.41 -3.23
C PRO A 115 -15.93 -8.77 -1.85
N ASP A 116 -14.72 -8.77 -1.24
CA ASP A 116 -14.49 -8.17 0.08
C ASP A 116 -14.80 -6.68 0.12
N ARG A 117 -14.61 -5.99 -1.02
CA ARG A 117 -14.82 -4.55 -1.16
C ARG A 117 -16.19 -4.24 -1.74
N LEU A 118 -16.59 -4.95 -2.78
CA LEU A 118 -17.83 -4.67 -3.51
C LEU A 118 -19.08 -4.90 -2.64
N VAL A 119 -19.16 -6.02 -1.92
CA VAL A 119 -20.36 -6.41 -1.16
C VAL A 119 -20.68 -5.38 -0.06
N PRO A 120 -19.75 -4.99 0.83
CA PRO A 120 -20.02 -3.97 1.83
C PRO A 120 -20.42 -2.61 1.23
N MET A 121 -19.81 -2.19 0.12
CA MET A 121 -20.05 -0.89 -0.47
C MET A 121 -21.42 -0.82 -1.16
N VAL A 122 -21.70 -1.78 -2.05
CA VAL A 122 -22.90 -1.76 -2.89
C VAL A 122 -24.14 -2.25 -2.13
N GLU A 123 -24.00 -3.33 -1.35
CA GLU A 123 -25.15 -4.00 -0.72
C GLU A 123 -25.45 -3.44 0.67
N LYS A 124 -24.42 -3.03 1.41
CA LYS A 124 -24.57 -2.54 2.80
C LYS A 124 -24.43 -1.02 2.92
N GLY A 125 -24.06 -0.32 1.84
CA GLY A 125 -23.88 1.14 1.83
C GLY A 125 -22.75 1.63 2.73
N VAL A 126 -21.80 0.74 3.06
CA VAL A 126 -20.68 1.02 3.98
C VAL A 126 -19.56 1.73 3.23
N THR A 127 -19.11 2.86 3.75
CA THR A 127 -18.11 3.71 3.08
C THR A 127 -16.70 3.11 3.04
N PHE A 128 -16.36 2.16 3.93
CA PHE A 128 -15.05 1.48 3.93
C PHE A 128 -15.11 0.02 4.39
N THR A 129 -15.33 -0.22 5.69
CA THR A 129 -15.48 -1.58 6.25
C THR A 129 -16.51 -1.59 7.37
N ALA A 130 -17.19 -2.73 7.57
CA ALA A 130 -18.12 -2.90 8.69
C ALA A 130 -17.41 -2.74 10.05
N ILE A 131 -16.16 -3.21 10.14
CA ILE A 131 -15.32 -3.14 11.35
C ILE A 131 -15.14 -1.68 11.81
N ALA A 132 -14.92 -0.75 10.87
CA ALA A 132 -14.74 0.66 11.21
C ALA A 132 -16.01 1.28 11.83
N HIS A 133 -17.19 0.83 11.40
CA HIS A 133 -18.46 1.26 12.00
C HIS A 133 -18.64 0.67 13.41
N SER A 134 -18.31 -0.60 13.62
CA SER A 134 -18.34 -1.23 14.95
C SER A 134 -17.36 -0.56 15.91
N LEU A 135 -16.16 -0.17 15.45
CA LEU A 135 -15.20 0.58 16.25
C LEU A 135 -15.75 1.94 16.69
N ARG A 136 -16.37 2.67 15.76
CA ARG A 136 -17.00 3.96 16.05
C ARG A 136 -18.06 3.82 17.15
N ASP A 137 -18.92 2.82 17.03
CA ASP A 137 -20.00 2.58 17.99
C ASP A 137 -19.44 2.17 19.36
N PHE A 138 -18.42 1.29 19.38
CA PHE A 138 -17.73 0.88 20.60
C PHE A 138 -17.10 2.06 21.36
N LEU A 139 -16.44 2.98 20.63
CA LEU A 139 -15.83 4.18 21.20
C LEU A 139 -16.89 5.19 21.67
N ARG A 140 -17.98 5.36 20.91
CA ARG A 140 -19.10 6.24 21.30
C ARG A 140 -19.74 5.82 22.61
N ASP A 141 -19.87 4.52 22.84
CA ASP A 141 -20.47 3.98 24.07
C ASP A 141 -19.50 4.05 25.26
N ARG A 142 -18.24 4.46 25.02
CA ARG A 142 -17.15 4.54 26.00
C ARG A 142 -16.34 5.84 25.82
N PRO A 143 -16.99 7.02 25.84
CA PRO A 143 -16.35 8.28 25.46
C PRO A 143 -15.18 8.66 26.35
N ASP A 144 -15.20 8.21 27.61
CA ASP A 144 -14.16 8.48 28.60
C ASP A 144 -13.29 7.26 28.89
N ALA A 145 -13.29 6.20 28.07
CA ALA A 145 -12.43 5.03 28.34
C ALA A 145 -11.04 5.18 27.73
N TYR A 146 -10.96 5.79 26.55
CA TYR A 146 -9.73 5.89 25.76
C TYR A 146 -9.59 7.29 25.19
N ASP A 147 -8.37 7.83 25.27
CA ASP A 147 -8.05 9.13 24.69
C ASP A 147 -7.70 8.98 23.20
N SER A 148 -7.17 7.83 22.80
CA SER A 148 -6.80 7.55 21.42
C SER A 148 -6.64 6.05 21.13
N TYR A 149 -6.54 5.69 19.84
CA TYR A 149 -6.46 4.28 19.43
C TYR A 149 -5.56 4.03 18.21
N TYR A 150 -5.09 2.78 18.08
CA TYR A 150 -4.40 2.24 16.90
C TYR A 150 -5.27 1.19 16.23
N VAL A 151 -5.40 1.25 14.90
CA VAL A 151 -6.17 0.28 14.12
C VAL A 151 -5.69 0.18 12.68
N GLY A 152 -5.85 -1.00 12.10
CA GLY A 152 -5.67 -1.26 10.68
C GLY A 152 -4.22 -1.32 10.23
N GLN A 153 -4.04 -1.65 8.96
CA GLN A 153 -2.75 -1.84 8.29
C GLN A 153 -2.35 -0.70 7.37
N GLU A 154 -1.15 -0.81 6.83
CA GLU A 154 -0.46 0.12 5.92
C GLU A 154 -1.37 0.66 4.81
N GLY A 155 -1.38 1.97 4.59
CA GLY A 155 -2.27 2.64 3.62
C GLY A 155 -3.73 2.86 4.04
N GLY A 156 -4.23 2.17 5.08
CA GLY A 156 -5.61 2.30 5.55
C GLY A 156 -5.94 3.54 6.41
N ALA A 157 -4.96 4.29 6.92
CA ALA A 157 -5.16 5.24 8.02
C ALA A 157 -6.21 6.33 7.72
N VAL A 158 -6.19 6.89 6.51
CA VAL A 158 -7.15 7.93 6.09
C VAL A 158 -8.58 7.38 6.07
N HIS A 159 -8.74 6.13 5.64
CA HIS A 159 -10.04 5.47 5.59
C HIS A 159 -10.57 5.15 6.98
N TRP A 160 -9.72 4.62 7.87
CA TRP A 160 -10.06 4.36 9.27
C TRP A 160 -10.44 5.64 10.02
N HIS A 161 -9.62 6.68 9.93
CA HIS A 161 -9.89 7.96 10.59
C HIS A 161 -11.26 8.54 10.19
N ARG A 162 -11.63 8.42 8.91
CA ARG A 162 -12.92 8.89 8.40
C ARG A 162 -14.09 8.02 8.83
N ALA A 163 -13.94 6.70 8.77
CA ALA A 163 -15.03 5.77 9.04
C ALA A 163 -15.29 5.58 10.54
N ALA A 164 -14.22 5.47 11.34
CA ALA A 164 -14.28 5.24 12.79
C ALA A 164 -14.34 6.53 13.62
N GLY A 165 -13.89 7.67 13.09
CA GLY A 165 -13.93 8.98 13.76
C GLY A 165 -12.63 9.38 14.47
N GLY A 166 -12.57 10.64 14.90
CA GLY A 166 -11.33 11.30 15.31
C GLY A 166 -10.92 11.06 16.76
N THR A 167 -10.05 10.07 16.96
CA THR A 167 -8.95 10.00 17.96
C THR A 167 -7.90 8.95 17.53
N MET A 168 -7.90 8.53 16.26
CA MET A 168 -6.94 7.57 15.72
C MET A 168 -5.53 8.18 15.75
N ARG A 169 -4.58 7.49 16.39
CA ARG A 169 -3.16 7.89 16.37
C ARG A 169 -2.46 7.45 15.09
N GLY A 170 -2.70 6.22 14.67
CA GLY A 170 -1.98 5.60 13.58
C GLY A 170 -2.42 4.16 13.37
N GLN A 171 -1.69 3.48 12.50
CA GLN A 171 -1.92 2.08 12.17
C GLN A 171 -1.27 1.16 13.20
N TRP A 172 -1.81 -0.06 13.32
CA TRP A 172 -1.21 -1.11 14.12
C TRP A 172 -0.53 -2.13 13.21
N LEU A 173 0.79 -1.97 13.02
CA LEU A 173 1.59 -2.83 12.13
C LEU A 173 2.27 -3.99 12.86
N PHE A 174 2.29 -3.98 14.19
CA PHE A 174 3.06 -4.90 15.02
C PHE A 174 2.26 -6.14 15.40
N THR A 175 1.69 -6.81 14.40
CA THR A 175 0.86 -8.01 14.57
C THR A 175 1.68 -9.28 14.77
N THR A 176 2.89 -9.33 14.21
CA THR A 176 3.76 -10.52 14.28
C THR A 176 5.18 -10.15 14.70
N TYR A 177 5.99 -11.14 15.10
CA TYR A 177 7.41 -10.91 15.36
C TYR A 177 8.15 -10.39 14.13
N GLN A 178 7.90 -10.92 12.93
CA GLN A 178 8.55 -10.42 11.72
C GLN A 178 8.24 -8.94 11.48
N SER A 179 7.00 -8.52 11.73
CA SER A 179 6.61 -7.11 11.68
C SER A 179 7.36 -6.28 12.72
N LEU A 180 7.46 -6.75 13.96
CA LEU A 180 8.21 -6.06 15.00
C LEU A 180 9.71 -5.97 14.67
N ALA A 181 10.31 -7.01 14.11
CA ALA A 181 11.74 -7.10 13.78
C ALA A 181 12.12 -6.36 12.49
N SER A 182 11.14 -6.01 11.64
CA SER A 182 11.37 -5.47 10.30
C SER A 182 12.26 -4.23 10.27
N ARG A 183 13.28 -4.25 9.41
CA ARG A 183 14.08 -3.04 9.13
C ARG A 183 13.27 -1.99 8.37
N GLY A 184 12.24 -2.41 7.62
CA GLY A 184 11.23 -1.53 7.01
C GLY A 184 10.64 -0.55 8.00
N TYR A 185 10.35 -1.02 9.20
CA TYR A 185 9.75 -0.18 10.24
C TYR A 185 10.78 0.57 11.09
N SER A 186 12.08 0.29 10.89
CA SER A 186 13.21 0.92 11.62
C SER A 186 13.89 2.01 10.82
N LEU A 187 13.69 2.06 9.49
CA LEU A 187 14.38 2.96 8.58
C LEU A 187 14.36 4.40 9.12
N PRO A 188 15.51 5.08 9.31
CA PRO A 188 15.55 6.40 9.94
C PRO A 188 14.58 7.40 9.32
N ASP A 189 13.88 8.15 10.17
CA ASP A 189 12.74 8.98 9.77
C ASP A 189 13.14 10.06 8.76
N GLU A 190 14.27 10.73 9.01
CA GLU A 190 14.82 11.77 8.15
C GLU A 190 15.25 11.22 6.80
N LEU A 191 15.79 10.00 6.78
CA LEU A 191 16.23 9.34 5.55
C LEU A 191 15.03 8.95 4.68
N TRP A 192 14.03 8.29 5.27
CA TRP A 192 12.83 7.89 4.52
C TRP A 192 12.07 9.12 4.00
N ARG A 193 11.96 10.16 4.82
CA ARG A 193 11.36 11.43 4.39
C ARG A 193 12.10 12.06 3.23
N LEU A 194 13.44 12.07 3.25
CA LEU A 194 14.22 12.63 2.15
C LEU A 194 13.98 11.84 0.85
N ILE A 195 13.93 10.51 0.92
CA ILE A 195 13.62 9.65 -0.24
C ILE A 195 12.26 10.05 -0.83
N ASP A 196 11.22 10.16 0.00
CA ASP A 196 9.88 10.57 -0.43
C ASP A 196 9.86 11.96 -1.10
N LEU A 197 10.57 12.93 -0.51
CA LEU A 197 10.66 14.28 -1.06
C LEU A 197 11.39 14.29 -2.42
N LYS A 198 12.47 13.50 -2.57
CA LYS A 198 13.17 13.37 -3.86
C LYS A 198 12.31 12.74 -4.94
N VAL A 199 11.40 11.81 -4.59
CA VAL A 199 10.41 11.29 -5.55
C VAL A 199 9.45 12.40 -5.98
N LEU A 200 8.88 13.15 -5.02
CA LEU A 200 7.93 14.23 -5.31
C LEU A 200 8.53 15.36 -6.16
N GLU A 201 9.81 15.69 -5.96
CA GLU A 201 10.53 16.67 -6.76
C GLU A 201 10.44 16.34 -8.26
N ARG A 202 10.50 15.05 -8.63
CA ARG A 202 10.43 14.61 -10.04
C ARG A 202 9.08 14.89 -10.70
N PHE A 203 7.99 14.91 -9.94
CA PHE A 203 6.66 15.17 -10.49
C PHE A 203 6.47 16.63 -10.92
N THR A 204 7.22 17.56 -10.34
CA THR A 204 7.07 19.01 -10.60
C THR A 204 7.42 19.40 -12.03
N VAL A 205 8.33 18.64 -12.67
CA VAL A 205 8.85 18.90 -14.01
C VAL A 205 8.25 17.97 -15.08
N ALA A 206 7.33 17.08 -14.71
CA ALA A 206 6.79 16.08 -15.62
C ALA A 206 5.93 16.69 -16.75
N ASP A 207 6.21 16.33 -18.00
CA ASP A 207 5.31 16.60 -19.14
C ASP A 207 4.68 15.34 -19.73
N ALA A 208 5.23 14.15 -19.47
CA ALA A 208 4.64 12.86 -19.75
C ALA A 208 5.16 11.79 -18.78
N VAL A 209 4.40 10.71 -18.64
CA VAL A 209 4.78 9.51 -17.90
C VAL A 209 4.68 8.30 -18.83
N HIS A 210 5.64 7.38 -18.72
CA HIS A 210 5.64 6.10 -19.40
C HIS A 210 6.15 5.01 -18.46
N ILE A 211 5.37 3.95 -18.28
CA ILE A 211 5.69 2.85 -17.36
C ILE A 211 5.68 1.54 -18.12
N THR A 212 6.78 0.79 -18.03
CA THR A 212 6.89 -0.56 -18.59
C THR A 212 7.33 -1.57 -17.53
N ASP A 213 6.94 -2.84 -17.65
CA ASP A 213 7.40 -3.93 -16.78
C ASP A 213 7.54 -5.23 -17.59
N PRO A 214 8.49 -6.11 -17.24
CA PRO A 214 8.69 -7.40 -17.91
C PRO A 214 7.46 -8.32 -17.93
N GLN A 215 6.48 -8.11 -17.04
CA GLN A 215 5.22 -8.85 -17.04
C GLN A 215 4.24 -8.36 -18.12
N GLY A 216 4.57 -7.29 -18.87
CA GLY A 216 3.77 -6.79 -19.99
C GLY A 216 2.95 -5.54 -19.70
N THR A 217 3.24 -4.84 -18.59
CA THR A 217 2.74 -3.47 -18.42
C THR A 217 3.44 -2.57 -19.43
N ASP A 218 2.67 -1.71 -20.09
CA ASP A 218 3.12 -0.65 -20.99
C ASP A 218 2.01 0.41 -21.03
N ILE A 219 2.15 1.47 -20.23
CA ILE A 219 1.10 2.48 -20.03
C ILE A 219 1.70 3.88 -20.01
N SER A 220 0.99 4.84 -20.59
CA SER A 220 1.45 6.23 -20.69
C SER A 220 0.32 7.23 -20.49
N TRP A 221 0.68 8.45 -20.09
CA TRP A 221 -0.20 9.61 -20.14
C TRP A 221 0.61 10.91 -20.24
N GLU A 222 -0.03 11.97 -20.74
CA GLU A 222 0.57 13.30 -20.82
C GLU A 222 0.24 14.12 -19.56
N VAL A 223 1.11 15.06 -19.22
CA VAL A 223 1.02 15.89 -18.01
C VAL A 223 1.15 17.37 -18.37
N THR A 224 0.07 18.13 -18.20
CA THR A 224 0.09 19.58 -18.43
C THR A 224 0.88 20.32 -17.34
N PRO A 225 1.33 21.57 -17.59
CA PRO A 225 1.99 22.38 -16.56
C PRO A 225 1.14 22.60 -15.31
N GLU A 226 -0.17 22.75 -15.47
CA GLU A 226 -1.10 22.90 -14.34
C GLU A 226 -1.16 21.60 -13.52
N GLN A 227 -1.25 20.44 -14.17
CA GLN A 227 -1.26 19.13 -13.51
C GLN A 227 0.03 18.86 -12.74
N ALA A 228 1.19 19.14 -13.33
CA ALA A 228 2.48 18.97 -12.65
C ALA A 228 2.64 19.90 -11.42
N ALA A 229 2.02 21.08 -11.44
CA ALA A 229 2.02 21.98 -10.29
C ALA A 229 1.05 21.53 -9.17
N LEU A 230 0.00 20.78 -9.52
CA LEU A 230 -1.00 20.27 -8.57
C LEU A 230 -0.60 18.90 -7.99
N TRP A 231 0.01 18.05 -8.81
CA TRP A 231 0.27 16.64 -8.51
C TRP A 231 1.08 16.43 -7.22
N PRO A 232 2.27 17.05 -7.00
CA PRO A 232 3.03 16.87 -5.76
C PRO A 232 2.27 17.27 -4.49
N LYS A 233 1.31 18.19 -4.58
CA LYS A 233 0.57 18.72 -3.41
C LYS A 233 -0.38 17.70 -2.80
N GLY A 234 -0.88 16.74 -3.59
CA GLY A 234 -1.71 15.65 -3.09
C GLY A 234 -1.06 14.27 -3.17
N ALA A 235 0.09 14.13 -3.87
CA ALA A 235 0.80 12.87 -4.00
C ALA A 235 1.56 12.39 -2.75
N TYR A 236 1.73 13.27 -1.77
CA TYR A 236 2.48 12.94 -0.57
C TYR A 236 1.66 12.10 0.42
N ILE A 237 1.95 10.81 0.47
CA ILE A 237 1.64 9.93 1.60
C ILE A 237 2.96 9.29 2.02
N PRO A 238 3.50 9.59 3.22
CA PRO A 238 4.70 8.97 3.76
C PRO A 238 4.84 7.47 3.49
N GLY A 239 5.89 7.09 2.76
CA GLY A 239 6.16 5.71 2.37
C GLY A 239 5.38 5.16 1.16
N HIS A 240 4.52 5.99 0.55
CA HIS A 240 3.47 5.57 -0.37
C HIS A 240 3.08 6.66 -1.37
N ILE A 241 4.02 7.06 -2.21
CA ILE A 241 3.86 8.25 -3.04
C ILE A 241 2.89 7.99 -4.19
N LEU A 242 1.88 8.84 -4.38
CA LEU A 242 0.88 8.66 -5.44
C LEU A 242 1.50 9.01 -6.80
N GLY A 243 1.98 7.97 -7.49
CA GLY A 243 2.69 8.08 -8.76
C GLY A 243 1.78 8.19 -9.98
N SER A 244 0.46 8.22 -9.83
CA SER A 244 -0.43 8.69 -10.89
C SER A 244 -0.77 10.17 -10.70
N THR A 245 -0.71 10.92 -11.79
CA THR A 245 -1.07 12.34 -11.78
C THR A 245 -2.52 12.56 -11.36
N ILE A 246 -3.44 11.68 -11.78
CA ILE A 246 -4.87 11.81 -11.49
C ILE A 246 -5.20 11.64 -9.99
N GLN A 247 -4.57 10.68 -9.32
CA GLN A 247 -4.80 10.42 -7.89
C GLN A 247 -4.18 11.52 -7.03
N GLY A 248 -2.97 11.97 -7.37
CA GLY A 248 -2.34 13.08 -6.66
C GLY A 248 -3.13 14.38 -6.79
N ILE A 249 -3.78 14.62 -7.94
CA ILE A 249 -4.71 15.75 -8.08
C ILE A 249 -6.00 15.51 -7.26
N ARG A 250 -6.51 14.28 -7.16
CA ARG A 250 -7.68 14.00 -6.30
C ARG A 250 -7.41 14.28 -4.82
N PHE A 251 -6.27 13.83 -4.27
CA PHE A 251 -6.06 13.78 -2.82
C PHE A 251 -5.62 15.08 -2.14
N GLY A 252 -5.54 16.19 -2.89
CA GLY A 252 -5.10 17.50 -2.39
C GLY A 252 -5.92 18.70 -2.86
N HIS A 253 -6.97 18.50 -3.67
CA HIS A 253 -7.66 19.58 -4.38
C HIS A 253 -9.18 19.43 -4.34
N THR A 254 -9.88 20.46 -4.79
CA THR A 254 -11.35 20.47 -4.83
C THR A 254 -11.89 19.51 -5.90
N VAL A 255 -13.17 19.15 -5.79
CA VAL A 255 -13.88 18.37 -6.82
C VAL A 255 -13.79 19.07 -8.17
N ASP A 256 -14.01 20.38 -8.21
CA ASP A 256 -14.02 21.14 -9.47
C ASP A 256 -12.65 21.12 -10.15
N ASP A 257 -11.57 21.26 -9.37
CA ASP A 257 -10.20 21.12 -9.88
C ASP A 257 -9.96 19.71 -10.41
N PHE A 258 -10.35 18.68 -9.66
CA PHE A 258 -10.23 17.29 -10.10
C PHE A 258 -10.97 17.05 -11.41
N ILE A 259 -12.24 17.46 -11.53
CA ILE A 259 -13.07 17.26 -12.73
C ILE A 259 -12.43 17.94 -13.95
N LYS A 260 -11.98 19.19 -13.78
CA LYS A 260 -11.31 19.94 -14.84
C LYS A 260 -10.07 19.20 -15.34
N GLN A 261 -9.22 18.73 -14.43
CA GLN A 261 -7.98 18.06 -14.78
C GLN A 261 -8.19 16.64 -15.33
N ALA A 262 -9.16 15.90 -14.78
CA ALA A 262 -9.56 14.57 -15.22
C ALA A 262 -10.00 14.58 -16.69
N ARG A 263 -10.79 15.57 -17.11
CA ARG A 263 -11.23 15.74 -18.51
C ARG A 263 -10.09 15.95 -19.50
N ILE A 264 -8.97 16.49 -19.03
CA ILE A 264 -7.77 16.72 -19.85
C ILE A 264 -6.88 15.48 -19.87
N LEU A 265 -6.68 14.86 -18.70
CA LEU A 265 -5.74 13.75 -18.54
C LEU A 265 -6.26 12.45 -19.12
N PHE A 266 -7.50 12.05 -18.79
CA PHE A 266 -8.02 10.73 -19.12
C PHE A 266 -7.93 10.41 -20.62
N PRO A 267 -8.29 11.31 -21.57
CA PRO A 267 -8.14 11.04 -23.00
C PRO A 267 -6.70 10.78 -23.50
N THR A 268 -5.68 11.05 -22.67
CA THR A 268 -4.27 10.78 -23.00
C THR A 268 -3.76 9.48 -22.38
N LEU A 269 -4.56 8.85 -21.52
CA LEU A 269 -4.16 7.70 -20.74
C LEU A 269 -4.49 6.41 -21.49
N GLU A 270 -3.44 5.76 -21.96
CA GLU A 270 -3.52 4.64 -22.89
C GLU A 270 -2.50 3.56 -22.50
N GLY A 271 -2.89 2.29 -22.67
CA GLY A 271 -1.95 1.17 -22.60
C GLY A 271 -2.50 -0.05 -21.85
N VAL A 272 -1.58 -0.83 -21.29
CA VAL A 272 -1.87 -2.09 -20.62
C VAL A 272 -1.20 -2.12 -19.25
N VAL A 273 -1.94 -2.55 -18.23
CA VAL A 273 -1.39 -2.93 -16.92
C VAL A 273 -1.45 -4.44 -16.77
N ALA A 274 -0.34 -5.05 -16.37
CA ALA A 274 -0.22 -6.49 -16.28
C ALA A 274 0.56 -6.94 -15.03
N GLY A 275 0.10 -8.01 -14.37
CA GLY A 275 0.71 -8.50 -13.13
C GLY A 275 0.06 -9.77 -12.58
N THR A 276 0.39 -10.13 -11.35
CA THR A 276 -0.05 -11.39 -10.70
C THR A 276 -0.39 -11.23 -9.21
N ALA A 277 -0.51 -10.00 -8.72
CA ALA A 277 -0.62 -9.69 -7.30
C ALA A 277 -1.54 -8.48 -7.06
N ASN A 278 -2.21 -8.46 -5.91
CA ASN A 278 -2.98 -7.32 -5.39
C ASN A 278 -2.86 -7.24 -3.87
N HIS A 279 -3.73 -6.45 -3.20
CA HIS A 279 -3.70 -6.29 -1.74
C HIS A 279 -4.07 -7.54 -0.95
N THR A 280 -4.83 -8.47 -1.53
CA THR A 280 -5.32 -9.68 -0.84
C THR A 280 -4.50 -10.93 -1.16
N GLY A 281 -3.60 -10.87 -2.15
CA GLY A 281 -2.74 -11.98 -2.52
C GLY A 281 -2.43 -12.04 -4.01
N TYR A 282 -2.31 -13.26 -4.52
CA TYR A 282 -1.81 -13.56 -5.86
C TYR A 282 -2.86 -14.26 -6.72
N PHE A 283 -2.75 -14.08 -8.03
CA PHE A 283 -3.64 -14.65 -9.03
C PHE A 283 -2.89 -14.91 -10.35
N PRO A 284 -3.37 -15.82 -11.22
CA PRO A 284 -2.76 -16.03 -12.53
C PRO A 284 -2.65 -14.73 -13.33
N HIS A 285 -1.63 -14.63 -14.19
CA HIS A 285 -1.29 -13.41 -14.90
C HIS A 285 -2.50 -12.75 -15.56
N ILE A 286 -2.67 -11.46 -15.28
CA ILE A 286 -3.74 -10.61 -15.80
C ILE A 286 -3.15 -9.53 -16.71
N LYS A 287 -3.92 -9.11 -17.71
CA LYS A 287 -3.70 -7.91 -18.52
C LYS A 287 -4.97 -7.09 -18.55
N VAL A 288 -4.84 -5.79 -18.30
CA VAL A 288 -5.93 -4.82 -18.24
C VAL A 288 -5.64 -3.75 -19.28
N SER A 289 -6.41 -3.74 -20.36
CA SER A 289 -6.26 -2.76 -21.44
C SER A 289 -7.07 -1.51 -21.13
N ILE A 290 -6.46 -0.35 -21.30
CA ILE A 290 -7.00 0.94 -20.91
C ILE A 290 -6.94 1.88 -22.10
N GLU A 291 -8.08 2.48 -22.42
CA GLU A 291 -8.20 3.53 -23.43
C GLU A 291 -8.98 4.72 -22.87
N GLY A 292 -8.48 5.92 -23.10
CA GLY A 292 -9.07 7.15 -22.56
C GLY A 292 -9.25 7.13 -21.05
N GLY A 293 -8.38 6.44 -20.31
CA GLY A 293 -8.48 6.33 -18.86
C GLY A 293 -9.51 5.33 -18.34
N LEU A 294 -10.18 4.58 -19.21
CA LEU A 294 -11.19 3.58 -18.85
C LEU A 294 -10.74 2.19 -19.30
N ILE A 295 -11.00 1.17 -18.48
CA ILE A 295 -10.75 -0.22 -18.85
C ILE A 295 -11.64 -0.61 -20.04
N GLN A 296 -11.01 -1.15 -21.07
CA GLN A 296 -11.68 -1.69 -22.27
C GLN A 296 -11.81 -3.21 -22.22
N SER A 297 -10.78 -3.90 -21.73
CA SER A 297 -10.77 -5.36 -21.64
C SER A 297 -9.87 -5.85 -20.52
N ILE A 298 -10.19 -7.05 -20.03
CA ILE A 298 -9.37 -7.81 -19.09
C ILE A 298 -9.14 -9.20 -19.67
N GLU A 299 -7.87 -9.60 -19.77
CA GLU A 299 -7.43 -10.92 -20.21
C GLU A 299 -6.70 -11.64 -19.06
N GLY A 300 -7.00 -12.93 -18.84
CA GLY A 300 -6.36 -13.71 -17.79
C GLY A 300 -6.89 -13.37 -16.38
N GLY A 301 -6.03 -13.43 -15.36
CA GLY A 301 -6.43 -13.16 -13.97
C GLY A 301 -7.10 -14.34 -13.26
N GLY A 302 -7.43 -15.42 -13.97
CA GLY A 302 -8.25 -16.51 -13.45
C GLY A 302 -9.55 -15.99 -12.82
N ARG A 303 -9.90 -16.52 -11.65
CA ARG A 303 -11.10 -16.09 -10.91
C ARG A 303 -11.13 -14.59 -10.60
N TYR A 304 -9.97 -13.95 -10.37
CA TYR A 304 -9.92 -12.51 -10.12
C TYR A 304 -10.35 -11.70 -11.34
N GLY A 305 -9.84 -12.06 -12.53
CA GLY A 305 -10.19 -11.41 -13.79
C GLY A 305 -11.65 -11.63 -14.18
N GLU A 306 -12.20 -12.83 -13.94
CA GLU A 306 -13.63 -13.14 -14.14
C GLU A 306 -14.53 -12.25 -13.27
N LEU A 307 -14.27 -12.21 -11.95
CA LEU A 307 -15.05 -11.38 -11.02
C LEU A 307 -14.94 -9.89 -11.34
N TRP A 308 -13.76 -9.43 -11.79
CA TRP A 308 -13.58 -8.04 -12.17
C TRP A 308 -14.35 -7.69 -13.43
N ASN A 309 -14.34 -8.55 -14.46
CA ASN A 309 -15.17 -8.37 -15.65
C ASN A 309 -16.66 -8.29 -15.31
N ASP A 310 -17.16 -9.13 -14.39
CA ASP A 310 -18.55 -9.08 -13.93
C ASP A 310 -18.90 -7.71 -13.32
N VAL A 311 -17.98 -7.11 -12.57
CA VAL A 311 -18.16 -5.76 -12.00
C VAL A 311 -18.21 -4.70 -13.10
N LEU A 312 -17.32 -4.78 -14.09
CA LEU A 312 -17.30 -3.83 -15.21
C LEU A 312 -18.58 -3.90 -16.04
N GLU A 313 -19.06 -5.11 -16.33
CA GLU A 313 -20.33 -5.31 -17.04
C GLU A 313 -21.51 -4.76 -16.22
N ARG A 314 -21.59 -5.13 -14.94
CA ARG A 314 -22.65 -4.71 -14.02
C ARG A 314 -22.76 -3.20 -13.92
N PHE A 315 -21.64 -2.48 -13.88
CA PHE A 315 -21.61 -1.02 -13.68
C PHE A 315 -21.22 -0.23 -14.93
N SER A 316 -21.29 -0.84 -16.12
CA SER A 316 -21.01 -0.19 -17.41
C SER A 316 -21.91 1.02 -17.70
N HIS A 317 -23.12 1.02 -17.12
CA HIS A 317 -24.11 2.07 -17.27
C HIS A 317 -23.97 3.22 -16.25
N ALA A 318 -23.10 3.08 -15.24
CA ALA A 318 -22.99 4.04 -14.16
C ALA A 318 -22.47 5.40 -14.65
N GLU A 319 -23.08 6.49 -14.19
CA GLU A 319 -22.67 7.87 -14.49
C GLU A 319 -22.23 8.56 -13.20
N TYR A 320 -20.94 8.50 -12.88
CA TYR A 320 -20.44 9.12 -11.66
C TYR A 320 -20.32 10.64 -11.80
N PRO A 321 -20.84 11.44 -10.85
CA PRO A 321 -20.60 12.87 -10.80
C PRO A 321 -19.11 13.19 -10.86
N GLY A 322 -18.72 13.97 -11.86
CA GLY A 322 -17.34 14.41 -12.04
C GLY A 322 -16.43 13.50 -12.85
N PHE A 323 -16.91 12.35 -13.32
CA PHE A 323 -16.15 11.50 -14.24
C PHE A 323 -16.52 11.83 -15.70
N PRO A 324 -15.56 11.76 -16.65
CA PRO A 324 -15.78 12.21 -18.01
C PRO A 324 -16.59 11.22 -18.86
N GLN A 325 -16.72 9.96 -18.44
CA GLN A 325 -17.30 8.87 -19.21
C GLN A 325 -18.23 8.03 -18.33
N ARG A 326 -19.05 7.19 -18.96
CA ARG A 326 -19.84 6.16 -18.27
C ARG A 326 -18.95 4.98 -17.86
N GLY A 327 -19.38 4.24 -16.85
CA GLY A 327 -18.69 3.09 -16.31
C GLY A 327 -18.03 3.38 -14.97
N TRP A 328 -17.47 2.34 -14.36
CA TRP A 328 -16.76 2.44 -13.09
C TRP A 328 -15.24 2.23 -13.21
N GLY A 329 -14.78 1.45 -14.21
CA GLY A 329 -13.39 1.00 -14.36
C GLY A 329 -12.39 2.07 -14.78
N PHE A 330 -12.35 3.22 -14.11
CA PHE A 330 -11.38 4.27 -14.37
C PHE A 330 -10.01 3.90 -13.83
N PHE A 331 -8.96 4.17 -14.60
CA PHE A 331 -7.60 4.20 -14.05
C PHE A 331 -7.54 5.24 -12.93
N ASN A 332 -6.99 4.85 -11.80
CA ASN A 332 -7.06 5.66 -10.61
C ASN A 332 -5.69 5.82 -9.97
N ASP A 333 -5.08 4.72 -9.57
CA ASP A 333 -3.86 4.69 -8.78
C ASP A 333 -2.69 4.14 -9.59
N ALA A 334 -1.49 4.68 -9.33
CA ALA A 334 -0.19 4.10 -9.66
C ALA A 334 0.82 4.46 -8.56
N SER A 335 0.58 3.99 -7.34
CA SER A 335 1.31 4.39 -6.15
C SER A 335 2.63 3.64 -5.99
N ILE A 336 3.66 4.38 -5.56
CA ILE A 336 5.05 3.99 -5.48
C ILE A 336 5.42 3.70 -4.03
N GLY A 337 5.89 2.49 -3.76
CA GLY A 337 6.61 2.20 -2.53
C GLY A 337 7.98 2.86 -2.54
N THR A 338 8.42 3.39 -1.39
CA THR A 338 9.69 4.12 -1.25
C THR A 338 10.60 3.57 -0.17
N ASN A 339 10.19 2.52 0.52
CA ASN A 339 10.95 1.94 1.62
C ASN A 339 11.89 0.82 1.12
N PRO A 340 13.21 1.02 1.06
CA PRO A 340 14.14 -0.03 0.61
C PRO A 340 14.15 -1.26 1.53
N LYS A 341 13.63 -1.14 2.74
CA LYS A 341 13.61 -2.18 3.77
C LYS A 341 12.24 -2.83 3.96
N ALA A 342 11.23 -2.42 3.19
CA ALA A 342 9.95 -3.12 3.15
C ALA A 342 10.10 -4.50 2.49
N TYR A 343 9.18 -5.40 2.83
CA TYR A 343 9.38 -6.84 2.70
C TYR A 343 8.05 -7.56 2.50
N ARG A 344 8.09 -8.79 1.99
CA ARG A 344 6.94 -9.70 1.99
C ARG A 344 6.80 -10.37 3.35
N HIS A 345 5.63 -10.27 3.97
CA HIS A 345 5.34 -10.81 5.29
C HIS A 345 5.13 -12.34 5.24
N SER A 346 6.13 -13.13 5.62
CA SER A 346 6.05 -14.60 5.61
C SER A 346 5.09 -15.15 6.65
N ASP A 347 5.06 -14.55 7.85
CA ASP A 347 4.30 -15.08 8.99
C ASP A 347 2.79 -15.01 8.76
N GLY A 348 2.33 -13.98 8.04
CA GLY A 348 0.92 -13.71 7.76
C GLY A 348 0.55 -13.85 6.28
N LEU A 349 1.32 -14.58 5.46
CA LEU A 349 1.00 -14.68 4.04
C LEU A 349 -0.14 -15.68 3.77
N TRP A 350 -0.11 -16.84 4.41
CA TRP A 350 -0.99 -17.97 4.10
C TRP A 350 -2.10 -18.22 5.11
N SER A 351 -1.94 -17.71 6.33
CA SER A 351 -2.91 -17.77 7.40
C SER A 351 -2.79 -16.45 8.17
N TYR A 352 -3.72 -15.54 7.91
CA TYR A 352 -3.71 -14.20 8.47
C TYR A 352 -5.09 -13.75 8.92
N GLY A 353 -5.14 -13.02 10.03
CA GLY A 353 -6.41 -12.54 10.58
C GLY A 353 -6.95 -11.31 9.87
N GLU A 354 -6.16 -10.66 9.00
CA GLU A 354 -6.60 -9.51 8.22
C GLU A 354 -6.80 -9.90 6.74
N PRO A 355 -7.85 -9.41 6.06
CA PRO A 355 -8.07 -9.67 4.63
C PRO A 355 -6.94 -9.14 3.73
N THR A 356 -6.19 -8.17 4.26
CA THR A 356 -5.03 -7.41 3.81
C THR A 356 -3.70 -8.05 3.42
N THR A 357 -3.59 -9.35 3.17
CA THR A 357 -2.34 -10.13 3.40
C THR A 357 -1.06 -9.58 2.73
N ASN A 358 -1.21 -8.81 1.66
CA ASN A 358 -0.12 -8.46 0.76
C ASN A 358 0.25 -6.96 0.77
N LEU A 359 -0.19 -6.21 1.78
CA LEU A 359 0.14 -4.77 1.89
C LEU A 359 1.64 -4.47 2.10
N PRO A 360 2.40 -5.22 2.93
CA PRO A 360 3.80 -4.91 3.21
C PRO A 360 4.72 -4.85 1.99
N GLU A 361 4.52 -5.72 1.01
CA GLU A 361 5.36 -5.76 -0.18
C GLU A 361 5.17 -4.55 -1.10
N ARG A 362 3.99 -3.92 -1.10
CA ARG A 362 3.71 -2.73 -1.94
C ARG A 362 4.48 -1.49 -1.50
N LEU A 363 5.01 -1.48 -0.28
CA LEU A 363 5.81 -0.37 0.25
C LEU A 363 7.27 -0.44 -0.17
N ARG A 364 7.72 -1.57 -0.72
CA ARG A 364 9.11 -1.72 -1.17
C ARG A 364 9.43 -0.65 -2.19
N ALA A 365 10.56 0.02 -1.98
CA ALA A 365 11.12 1.00 -2.91
C ALA A 365 11.13 0.44 -4.36
N GLY A 366 10.47 1.16 -5.28
CA GLY A 366 10.43 0.78 -6.69
C GLY A 366 9.31 -0.22 -7.06
N VAL A 367 8.49 -0.67 -6.11
CA VAL A 367 7.23 -1.39 -6.41
C VAL A 367 6.15 -0.37 -6.75
N LEU A 368 5.37 -0.71 -7.78
CA LEU A 368 4.15 0.02 -8.13
C LEU A 368 2.95 -0.88 -7.87
N HIS A 369 1.83 -0.26 -7.53
CA HIS A 369 0.53 -0.90 -7.69
C HIS A 369 -0.42 0.06 -8.35
N PHE A 370 -1.19 -0.50 -9.26
CA PHE A 370 -2.26 0.18 -9.95
C PHE A 370 -3.57 -0.12 -9.25
N GLY A 371 -4.47 0.83 -9.27
CA GLY A 371 -5.81 0.70 -8.73
C GLY A 371 -6.82 1.27 -9.71
N PHE A 372 -7.99 0.64 -9.76
CA PHE A 372 -9.02 0.98 -10.74
C PHE A 372 -10.36 1.20 -10.06
N GLY A 373 -11.13 2.16 -10.54
CA GLY A 373 -12.45 2.46 -10.01
C GLY A 373 -12.71 3.96 -9.94
N ALA A 374 -14.00 4.30 -9.87
CA ALA A 374 -14.43 5.66 -9.59
C ALA A 374 -14.24 5.95 -8.09
N GLU A 375 -13.33 6.87 -7.77
CA GLU A 375 -13.16 7.37 -6.42
C GLU A 375 -13.17 8.89 -6.37
N HIS A 376 -14.04 9.42 -5.54
CA HIS A 376 -13.95 10.78 -5.03
C HIS A 376 -14.44 10.82 -3.59
N TRP A 377 -13.91 11.77 -2.82
CA TRP A 377 -14.23 11.93 -1.40
C TRP A 377 -15.26 13.01 -1.10
N ASP A 378 -15.96 13.47 -2.13
CA ASP A 378 -16.95 14.52 -1.98
C ASP A 378 -18.29 13.93 -1.61
N GLU A 379 -19.03 14.61 -0.74
CA GLU A 379 -20.34 14.15 -0.26
C GLU A 379 -21.35 14.00 -1.40
N THR A 380 -21.27 14.80 -2.46
CA THR A 380 -22.12 14.66 -3.65
C THR A 380 -21.85 13.33 -4.34
N PHE A 381 -20.57 13.00 -4.57
CA PHE A 381 -20.17 11.72 -5.17
C PHE A 381 -20.58 10.54 -4.28
N LEU A 382 -20.25 10.59 -2.99
CA LEU A 382 -20.51 9.50 -2.05
C LEU A 382 -22.01 9.27 -1.84
N THR A 383 -22.80 10.35 -1.74
CA THR A 383 -24.26 10.27 -1.61
C THR A 383 -24.88 9.71 -2.88
N TYR A 384 -24.49 10.22 -4.04
CA TYR A 384 -24.98 9.72 -5.33
C TYR A 384 -24.69 8.23 -5.51
N ALA A 385 -23.45 7.80 -5.24
CA ALA A 385 -23.09 6.40 -5.37
C ALA A 385 -23.87 5.51 -4.39
N ARG A 386 -24.08 5.96 -3.16
CA ARG A 386 -24.88 5.24 -2.15
C ARG A 386 -26.34 5.09 -2.60
N GLU A 387 -26.98 6.16 -3.06
CA GLU A 387 -28.38 6.16 -3.52
C GLU A 387 -28.61 5.28 -4.74
N ASN A 388 -27.60 5.15 -5.60
CA ASN A 388 -27.66 4.35 -6.83
C ASN A 388 -27.05 2.94 -6.67
N HIS A 389 -26.62 2.56 -5.46
CA HIS A 389 -25.93 1.29 -5.21
C HIS A 389 -24.73 1.06 -6.14
N PHE A 390 -23.96 2.13 -6.36
CA PHE A 390 -22.75 2.11 -7.18
C PHE A 390 -21.51 1.91 -6.30
N PRO A 391 -20.52 1.14 -6.78
CA PRO A 391 -19.26 0.99 -6.07
C PRO A 391 -18.56 2.35 -5.93
N THR A 392 -17.98 2.55 -4.76
CA THR A 392 -17.09 3.70 -4.51
C THR A 392 -15.68 3.16 -4.32
N MET A 393 -14.67 4.00 -4.49
CA MET A 393 -13.25 3.66 -4.41
C MET A 393 -12.67 2.97 -5.65
N HIS A 394 -11.33 3.00 -5.68
CA HIS A 394 -10.53 2.09 -6.50
C HIS A 394 -10.14 0.88 -5.65
N PHE A 395 -10.63 -0.30 -6.01
CA PHE A 395 -10.43 -1.49 -5.18
C PHE A 395 -9.82 -2.70 -5.88
N PRO A 396 -9.98 -2.95 -7.19
CA PRO A 396 -9.15 -3.90 -7.90
C PRO A 396 -7.77 -3.28 -8.06
N HIS A 397 -6.75 -3.99 -7.58
CA HIS A 397 -5.37 -3.60 -7.74
C HIS A 397 -4.55 -4.60 -8.55
N VAL A 398 -3.50 -4.11 -9.18
CA VAL A 398 -2.48 -4.94 -9.81
C VAL A 398 -1.11 -4.41 -9.40
N HIS A 399 -0.32 -5.22 -8.71
CA HIS A 399 1.02 -4.87 -8.25
C HIS A 399 2.07 -5.35 -9.25
N ILE A 400 3.11 -4.54 -9.46
CA ILE A 400 4.26 -4.86 -10.29
C ILE A 400 5.56 -4.51 -9.57
N TYR A 401 6.58 -5.37 -9.73
CA TYR A 401 7.78 -5.31 -8.89
C TYR A 401 9.02 -4.84 -9.62
N PHE A 402 9.06 -4.94 -10.95
CA PHE A 402 10.23 -4.57 -11.75
C PHE A 402 9.94 -3.47 -12.79
N PRO A 403 9.13 -2.44 -12.47
CA PRO A 403 8.81 -1.40 -13.44
C PRO A 403 10.04 -0.59 -13.84
N THR A 404 10.05 -0.12 -15.08
CA THR A 404 10.74 1.11 -15.46
C THR A 404 9.70 2.22 -15.53
N TYR A 405 9.78 3.17 -14.62
CA TYR A 405 8.93 4.36 -14.58
C TYR A 405 9.74 5.53 -15.14
N GLY A 406 9.38 6.00 -16.33
CA GLY A 406 9.94 7.18 -16.97
C GLY A 406 9.08 8.43 -16.75
N ILE A 407 9.74 9.56 -16.48
CA ILE A 407 9.16 10.90 -16.52
C ILE A 407 9.89 11.68 -17.60
N ARG A 408 9.15 12.23 -18.55
CA ARG A 408 9.73 13.19 -19.50
C ARG A 408 9.77 14.56 -18.83
N ASN A 409 10.95 15.17 -18.84
CA ASN A 409 11.21 16.46 -18.23
C ASN A 409 10.75 17.56 -19.19
N ARG A 410 9.84 18.41 -18.74
CA ARG A 410 9.23 19.49 -19.55
C ARG A 410 10.26 20.49 -20.08
N ASP A 411 11.30 20.78 -19.31
CA ASP A 411 12.25 21.84 -19.63
C ASP A 411 13.30 21.37 -20.65
N THR A 412 13.63 20.08 -20.64
CA THR A 412 14.68 19.49 -21.50
C THR A 412 14.13 18.61 -22.62
N GLY A 413 12.93 18.05 -22.46
CA GLY A 413 12.33 17.03 -23.33
C GLY A 413 12.93 15.63 -23.14
N GLU A 414 13.86 15.45 -22.19
CA GLU A 414 14.54 14.18 -21.96
C GLU A 414 13.71 13.26 -21.05
N TRP A 415 13.81 11.95 -21.30
CA TRP A 415 13.22 10.93 -20.42
C TRP A 415 14.17 10.58 -19.28
N GLU A 416 13.76 10.89 -18.06
CA GLU A 416 14.44 10.52 -16.83
C GLU A 416 13.75 9.30 -16.20
N LYS A 417 14.52 8.34 -15.72
CA LYS A 417 13.96 7.19 -15.00
C LYS A 417 13.78 7.56 -13.54
N LEU A 418 12.55 7.50 -13.05
CA LEU A 418 12.25 7.52 -11.62
C LEU A 418 12.50 6.14 -11.00
N ILE A 419 12.06 5.09 -11.69
CA ILE A 419 12.35 3.70 -11.35
C ILE A 419 13.00 3.05 -12.58
N ASP A 420 14.11 2.34 -12.38
CA ASP A 420 14.77 1.55 -13.42
C ASP A 420 14.71 0.08 -13.05
N LYS A 421 13.88 -0.72 -13.75
CA LYS A 421 13.78 -2.17 -13.53
C LYS A 421 13.53 -2.58 -12.07
N GLY A 422 12.66 -1.85 -11.38
CA GLY A 422 12.34 -2.06 -9.97
C GLY A 422 13.30 -1.43 -8.97
N TRP A 423 14.35 -0.75 -9.44
CA TRP A 423 15.24 0.08 -8.61
C TRP A 423 14.79 1.54 -8.60
N LEU A 424 14.47 2.06 -7.42
CA LEU A 424 14.13 3.45 -7.20
C LEU A 424 15.39 4.33 -7.28
N THR A 425 15.53 5.08 -8.36
CA THR A 425 16.77 5.81 -8.70
C THR A 425 17.14 6.90 -7.69
N VAL A 426 16.17 7.42 -6.93
CA VAL A 426 16.46 8.43 -5.88
C VAL A 426 17.29 7.88 -4.73
N LEU A 427 17.42 6.54 -4.60
CA LEU A 427 18.34 5.92 -3.66
C LEU A 427 19.81 6.17 -4.04
N ASP A 428 20.10 6.47 -5.30
CA ASP A 428 21.44 6.83 -5.76
C ASP A 428 21.72 8.33 -5.67
N ASP A 429 20.72 9.14 -5.29
CA ASP A 429 20.88 10.59 -5.16
C ASP A 429 22.00 10.91 -4.14
N PRO A 430 22.97 11.76 -4.49
CA PRO A 430 24.09 12.07 -3.60
C PRO A 430 23.67 12.61 -2.23
N GLU A 431 22.54 13.32 -2.13
CA GLU A 431 22.02 13.81 -0.86
C GLU A 431 21.47 12.67 -0.01
N VAL A 432 20.73 11.74 -0.63
CA VAL A 432 20.21 10.53 0.03
C VAL A 432 21.35 9.65 0.51
N ARG A 433 22.33 9.37 -0.36
CA ARG A 433 23.51 8.56 -0.01
C ARG A 433 24.35 9.20 1.10
N ARG A 434 24.52 10.53 1.08
CA ARG A 434 25.23 11.27 2.14
C ARG A 434 24.50 11.17 3.48
N LEU A 435 23.18 11.30 3.50
CA LEU A 435 22.40 11.15 4.73
C LEU A 435 22.43 9.70 5.24
N ALA A 436 22.33 8.72 4.36
CA ALA A 436 22.46 7.30 4.71
C ALA A 436 23.81 7.01 5.39
N GLY A 437 24.89 7.67 4.96
CA GLY A 437 26.23 7.58 5.55
C GLY A 437 26.32 7.95 7.04
N ILE A 438 25.34 8.69 7.58
CA ILE A 438 25.25 8.99 9.02
C ILE A 438 24.79 7.76 9.82
N PHE A 439 24.02 6.87 9.19
CA PHE A 439 23.38 5.72 9.84
C PHE A 439 24.12 4.39 9.59
N GLY A 440 25.07 4.36 8.66
CA GLY A 440 25.86 3.17 8.32
C GLY A 440 26.48 3.28 6.93
N ASP A 441 26.93 2.15 6.39
CA ASP A 441 27.34 2.08 4.99
C ASP A 441 26.12 2.39 4.09
N PRO A 442 26.16 3.42 3.22
CA PRO A 442 25.05 3.73 2.33
C PRO A 442 24.58 2.55 1.47
N ASP A 443 25.48 1.66 1.05
CA ASP A 443 25.12 0.52 0.23
C ASP A 443 24.32 -0.52 1.03
N GLU A 444 24.63 -0.69 2.32
CA GLU A 444 23.84 -1.55 3.21
C GLU A 444 22.53 -0.90 3.63
N VAL A 445 22.54 0.39 3.95
CA VAL A 445 21.37 1.14 4.43
C VAL A 445 20.32 1.31 3.33
N LEU A 446 20.72 1.46 2.07
CA LEU A 446 19.81 1.72 0.95
C LEU A 446 19.51 0.49 0.08
N SER A 447 20.21 -0.63 0.29
CA SER A 447 19.92 -1.90 -0.41
C SER A 447 18.50 -2.41 -0.14
N TYR A 448 18.02 -3.28 -1.03
CA TYR A 448 16.76 -3.98 -0.83
C TYR A 448 16.92 -5.17 0.09
N ASP A 449 16.12 -5.20 1.15
CA ASP A 449 16.05 -6.34 2.05
C ASP A 449 15.29 -7.51 1.45
N TRP A 450 14.35 -7.19 0.57
CA TRP A 450 13.52 -8.16 -0.10
C TRP A 450 13.43 -7.81 -1.58
N VAL A 451 13.63 -8.80 -2.43
CA VAL A 451 13.41 -8.75 -3.88
C VAL A 451 12.71 -10.05 -4.26
N PRO A 452 11.51 -10.01 -4.85
CA PRO A 452 10.76 -11.22 -5.18
C PRO A 452 11.54 -12.09 -6.15
N ASN A 453 11.37 -13.41 -6.04
CA ASN A 453 11.87 -14.34 -7.05
C ASN A 453 10.82 -14.55 -8.15
N ILE A 454 11.03 -13.97 -9.33
CA ILE A 454 10.14 -14.11 -10.49
C ILE A 454 10.89 -14.83 -11.63
N PRO A 455 10.67 -16.15 -11.80
CA PRO A 455 11.19 -16.92 -12.92
C PRO A 455 10.91 -16.25 -14.28
N GLY A 456 11.92 -16.23 -15.15
CA GLY A 456 11.83 -15.57 -16.45
C GLY A 456 11.97 -14.05 -16.43
N VAL A 457 12.08 -13.43 -15.24
CA VAL A 457 12.33 -11.99 -15.07
C VAL A 457 13.69 -11.76 -14.41
N ASN A 458 13.80 -12.05 -13.11
CA ASN A 458 15.05 -11.86 -12.35
C ASN A 458 15.67 -13.19 -11.89
N SER A 459 15.09 -14.32 -12.27
CA SER A 459 15.68 -15.65 -12.07
C SER A 459 15.44 -16.59 -13.26
N PRO A 460 16.21 -17.69 -13.39
CA PRO A 460 16.07 -18.63 -14.50
C PRO A 460 14.67 -19.25 -14.59
N GLY A 461 14.12 -19.32 -15.80
CA GLY A 461 12.82 -19.92 -16.09
C GLY A 461 12.12 -19.24 -17.27
N GLU A 462 10.91 -19.66 -17.56
CA GLU A 462 9.98 -19.03 -18.49
C GLU A 462 8.84 -18.41 -17.72
N TYR A 463 8.67 -17.08 -17.81
CA TYR A 463 7.73 -16.32 -16.98
C TYR A 463 6.34 -16.94 -16.95
N GLN A 464 5.70 -17.14 -18.10
CA GLN A 464 4.32 -17.62 -18.14
C GLN A 464 4.18 -19.01 -17.49
N ARG A 465 5.01 -19.98 -17.91
CA ARG A 465 4.94 -21.37 -17.45
C ARG A 465 5.35 -21.53 -15.98
N ASP A 466 6.40 -20.83 -15.57
CA ASP A 466 7.07 -21.10 -14.29
C ASP A 466 6.61 -20.14 -13.18
N PHE A 467 5.87 -19.06 -13.50
CA PHE A 467 5.33 -18.10 -12.52
C PHE A 467 3.94 -17.56 -12.89
N GLY A 468 3.76 -17.02 -14.09
CA GLY A 468 2.55 -16.31 -14.51
C GLY A 468 1.27 -17.14 -14.40
N ASP A 469 1.29 -18.41 -14.76
CA ASP A 469 0.12 -19.29 -14.68
C ASP A 469 -0.28 -19.64 -13.24
N ASP A 470 0.69 -19.70 -12.32
CA ASP A 470 0.50 -20.11 -10.91
C ASP A 470 1.58 -19.47 -10.01
N PRO A 471 1.44 -18.17 -9.65
CA PRO A 471 2.43 -17.47 -8.82
C PRO A 471 2.45 -18.02 -7.39
N VAL A 472 1.32 -18.50 -6.88
CA VAL A 472 1.16 -19.01 -5.50
C VAL A 472 2.14 -20.14 -5.23
N LYS A 473 2.34 -21.04 -6.20
CA LYS A 473 3.29 -22.16 -6.08
C LYS A 473 4.74 -21.71 -5.89
N VAL A 474 5.17 -20.65 -6.57
CA VAL A 474 6.55 -20.14 -6.43
C VAL A 474 6.71 -19.42 -5.09
N ILE A 475 5.74 -18.58 -4.75
CA ILE A 475 5.78 -17.76 -3.52
C ILE A 475 5.71 -18.65 -2.27
N SER A 476 4.95 -19.74 -2.33
CA SER A 476 4.92 -20.74 -1.25
C SER A 476 6.31 -21.32 -0.97
N ARG A 477 7.09 -21.61 -2.01
CA ARG A 477 8.48 -22.11 -1.89
C ARG A 477 9.46 -21.02 -1.47
N GLU A 478 9.19 -19.76 -1.84
CA GLU A 478 9.98 -18.61 -1.40
C GLU A 478 9.90 -18.46 0.12
N VAL A 479 8.68 -18.52 0.66
CA VAL A 479 8.41 -18.31 2.09
C VAL A 479 8.90 -19.49 2.95
N THR A 480 8.88 -20.73 2.47
CA THR A 480 9.47 -21.88 3.18
C THR A 480 11.00 -21.85 3.22
N GLY A 481 11.62 -20.95 2.45
CA GLY A 481 13.07 -20.80 2.37
C GLY A 481 13.75 -21.76 1.39
N ASP A 482 12.99 -22.55 0.63
CA ASP A 482 13.54 -23.52 -0.33
C ASP A 482 14.34 -22.82 -1.44
N ILE A 483 13.90 -21.62 -1.83
CA ILE A 483 14.54 -20.81 -2.87
C ILE A 483 15.81 -20.12 -2.33
N TRP A 484 15.79 -19.66 -1.07
CA TRP A 484 16.88 -18.90 -0.47
C TRP A 484 18.04 -19.77 0.02
N ARG A 485 17.77 -21.01 0.40
CA ARG A 485 18.80 -21.98 0.81
C ARG A 485 19.59 -22.55 -0.37
N ALA A 486 19.03 -22.53 -1.58
CA ALA A 486 19.69 -23.03 -2.78
C ALA A 486 20.64 -22.00 -3.44
N ALA A 487 20.53 -20.72 -3.06
CA ALA A 487 21.33 -19.61 -3.60
C ALA A 487 22.57 -19.25 -2.74
N ARG A 488 22.74 -19.94 -1.59
CA ARG A 488 23.95 -19.90 -0.74
C ARG A 488 24.74 -21.18 -0.94
#